data_AF-A0A935R135-F1
#
_entry.id   AF-A0A935R135-F1
#
_cell.length_a   1.000
_cell.length_b   1.000
_cell.length_c   1.000
_cell.angle_alpha   90.00
_cell.angle_beta   90.00
_cell.angle_gamma   90.00
#
_symmetry.space_group_name_H-M   'P 1'
#
loop_
_entity.id
_entity.type
_entity.pdbx_description
1 polymer ?
#
loop_
_entity_poly.entity_id
_entity_poly.type
_entity_poly.pdbx_seq_one_letter_code
_entity_poly.pdbx_strand_id
1 'polypeptide(L)'
;MNALLARRLVMTIVPFVLMGSVVLMAIFGDHGLVRRHELRAQIGETEIRLAEIERENAALRRQIRSMDKDRIGVQRLAAQELLVAPPGSTIYRFEAE
;
A
#
# COMPACT_ATOMS: atom_id res chain seq x y z
N MET A 1 -2.47 -62.53 -21.42
CA MET A 1 -1.50 -61.92 -22.35
C MET A 1 -1.61 -60.38 -22.36
N ASN A 2 -1.59 -59.71 -21.19
CA ASN A 2 -1.75 -58.24 -21.10
C ASN A 2 -0.65 -57.55 -20.28
N ALA A 3 0.16 -58.30 -19.52
CA ALA A 3 1.16 -57.73 -18.61
C ALA A 3 2.34 -57.07 -19.33
N LEU A 4 2.75 -57.59 -20.49
CA LEU A 4 3.84 -57.01 -21.29
C LEU A 4 3.44 -55.70 -21.99
N LEU A 5 2.18 -55.62 -22.47
CA LEU A 5 1.64 -54.39 -23.06
C LEU A 5 1.40 -53.32 -21.99
N ALA A 6 0.82 -53.68 -20.84
CA ALA A 6 0.67 -52.78 -19.70
C ALA A 6 2.02 -52.25 -19.21
N ARG A 7 3.04 -53.11 -19.09
CA ARG A 7 4.39 -52.70 -18.68
C ARG A 7 5.03 -51.72 -19.66
N ARG A 8 4.86 -51.92 -20.98
CA ARG A 8 5.34 -50.97 -22.00
C ARG A 8 4.61 -49.64 -21.94
N LEU A 9 3.28 -49.67 -21.82
CA LEU A 9 2.45 -48.47 -21.67
C LEU A 9 2.84 -47.66 -20.42
N VAL A 10 3.03 -48.33 -19.29
CA VAL A 10 3.47 -47.70 -18.04
C VAL A 10 4.87 -47.07 -18.20
N MET A 11 5.82 -47.79 -18.80
CA MET A 11 7.17 -47.25 -19.04
C MET A 11 7.19 -46.02 -19.96
N THR A 12 6.23 -45.86 -20.86
CA THR A 12 6.15 -44.70 -21.75
C THR A 12 5.33 -43.56 -21.15
N ILE A 13 4.20 -43.85 -20.51
CA ILE A 13 3.30 -42.83 -19.97
C ILE A 13 3.87 -42.19 -18.69
N VAL A 14 4.45 -42.97 -17.79
CA VAL A 14 4.98 -42.47 -16.51
C VAL A 14 5.99 -41.32 -16.70
N PRO A 15 7.04 -41.43 -17.53
CA PRO A 15 7.96 -40.32 -17.72
C PRO A 15 7.31 -39.11 -18.38
N PHE A 16 6.33 -39.31 -19.28
CA PHE A 16 5.57 -38.19 -19.87
C PHE A 16 4.73 -37.46 -18.83
N VAL A 17 4.04 -38.18 -17.95
CA VAL A 17 3.25 -37.61 -16.85
C VAL A 17 4.16 -36.90 -15.85
N LEU A 18 5.31 -37.47 -15.54
CA LEU A 18 6.29 -36.90 -14.62
C LEU A 18 6.94 -35.64 -15.20
N MET A 19 7.23 -35.63 -16.50
CA MET A 19 7.71 -34.43 -17.20
C MET A 19 6.63 -33.34 -17.24
N GLY A 20 5.39 -33.72 -17.53
CA GLY A 20 4.25 -32.81 -17.53
C GLY A 20 3.99 -32.18 -16.15
N SER A 21 4.13 -32.97 -15.08
CA SER A 21 3.95 -32.45 -13.71
C SER A 21 5.03 -31.45 -13.31
N VAL A 22 6.29 -31.68 -13.73
CA VAL A 22 7.38 -30.70 -13.51
C VAL A 22 7.10 -29.39 -14.24
N VAL A 23 6.63 -29.43 -15.48
CA VAL A 23 6.27 -28.23 -16.25
C VAL A 23 5.10 -27.48 -15.60
N LEU A 24 4.05 -28.20 -15.20
CA LEU A 24 2.92 -27.61 -14.49
C LEU A 24 3.35 -26.98 -13.17
N MET A 25 4.21 -27.64 -12.40
CA MET A 25 4.74 -27.11 -11.15
C MET A 25 5.66 -25.90 -11.36
N ALA A 26 6.39 -25.84 -12.47
CA ALA A 26 7.20 -24.67 -12.81
C ALA A 26 6.36 -23.44 -13.18
N ILE A 27 5.18 -23.64 -13.77
CA ILE A 27 4.26 -22.56 -14.17
C ILE A 27 3.37 -22.14 -12.98
N PHE A 28 2.79 -23.11 -12.29
CA PHE A 28 1.74 -22.92 -11.27
C PHE A 28 2.20 -23.17 -9.83
N GLY A 29 3.44 -23.59 -9.59
CA GLY A 29 3.95 -23.79 -8.23
C GLY A 29 4.14 -22.47 -7.49
N ASP A 30 4.37 -22.55 -6.17
CA ASP A 30 4.54 -21.38 -5.29
C ASP A 30 5.66 -20.40 -5.73
N HIS A 31 6.62 -20.88 -6.53
CA HIS A 31 7.71 -20.10 -7.11
C HIS A 31 7.54 -19.85 -8.62
N GLY A 32 6.35 -20.14 -9.15
CA GLY A 32 6.05 -20.08 -10.58
C GLY A 32 6.15 -18.67 -11.15
N LEU A 33 6.31 -18.61 -12.47
CA LEU A 33 6.46 -17.36 -13.23
C LEU A 33 5.30 -16.38 -13.00
N VAL A 34 4.07 -16.90 -12.80
CA VAL A 34 2.87 -16.11 -12.53
C VAL A 34 3.01 -15.34 -11.22
N ARG A 35 3.43 -16.01 -10.14
CA ARG A 35 3.57 -15.39 -8.83
C ARG A 35 4.63 -14.30 -8.80
N ARG A 36 5.74 -14.47 -9.55
CA ARG A 36 6.76 -13.43 -9.70
C ARG A 36 6.25 -12.20 -10.44
N HIS A 37 5.36 -12.38 -11.42
CA HIS A 37 4.73 -11.26 -12.13
C HIS A 37 3.77 -10.47 -11.21
N GLU A 38 2.94 -11.15 -10.43
CA GLU A 38 2.06 -10.52 -9.45
C GLU A 38 2.84 -9.75 -8.39
N LEU A 39 3.88 -10.37 -7.82
CA LEU A 39 4.72 -9.73 -6.81
C LEU A 39 5.43 -8.50 -7.36
N ARG A 40 5.93 -8.54 -8.60
CA ARG A 40 6.51 -7.35 -9.24
C ARG A 40 5.49 -6.23 -9.43
N ALA A 41 4.27 -6.56 -9.84
CA ALA A 41 3.20 -5.57 -9.97
C ALA A 41 2.85 -4.94 -8.61
N GLN A 42 2.75 -5.75 -7.55
CA GLN A 42 2.47 -5.26 -6.20
C GLN A 42 3.59 -4.37 -5.65
N ILE A 43 4.86 -4.69 -5.92
CA ILE A 43 6.00 -3.85 -5.55
C ILE A 43 5.87 -2.48 -6.23
N GLY A 44 5.64 -2.45 -7.54
CA GLY A 44 5.47 -1.19 -8.28
C GLY A 44 4.31 -0.35 -7.78
N GLU A 45 3.15 -0.97 -7.51
CA GLU A 45 2.00 -0.25 -6.94
C GLU A 45 2.31 0.31 -5.54
N THR A 46 2.99 -0.47 -4.70
CA THR A 46 3.37 -0.03 -3.36
C THR A 46 4.38 1.12 -3.40
N GLU A 47 5.34 1.09 -4.31
CA GLU A 47 6.31 2.18 -4.52
C GLU A 47 5.62 3.47 -4.96
N ILE A 48 4.63 3.39 -5.86
CA ILE A 48 3.85 4.55 -6.28
C ILE A 48 3.09 5.16 -5.10
N ARG A 49 2.40 4.32 -4.31
CA ARG A 49 1.68 4.79 -3.12
C ARG A 49 2.61 5.41 -2.08
N LEU A 50 3.78 4.83 -1.88
CA LEU A 50 4.80 5.38 -0.97
C LEU A 50 5.23 6.78 -1.43
N ALA A 51 5.52 6.95 -2.73
CA ALA A 51 5.92 8.23 -3.28
C ALA A 51 4.82 9.30 -3.17
N GLU A 52 3.54 8.92 -3.33
CA GLU A 52 2.41 9.82 -3.10
C GLU A 52 2.32 10.28 -1.64
N ILE A 53 2.38 9.34 -0.71
CA ILE A 53 2.32 9.63 0.74
C ILE A 53 3.50 10.51 1.16
N GLU A 54 4.70 10.26 0.66
CA GLU A 54 5.87 11.10 0.96
C GLU A 54 5.71 12.53 0.45
N ARG A 55 5.14 12.72 -0.75
CA ARG A 55 4.84 14.04 -1.31
C ARG A 55 3.80 14.78 -0.47
N GLU A 56 2.73 14.10 -0.09
CA GLU A 56 1.68 14.65 0.77
C GLU A 56 2.24 15.05 2.14
N ASN A 57 3.03 14.18 2.77
CA ASN A 57 3.68 14.45 4.05
C ASN A 57 4.63 15.65 3.94
N ALA A 58 5.41 15.75 2.86
CA ALA A 58 6.27 16.90 2.61
C ALA A 58 5.46 18.21 2.45
N ALA A 59 4.32 18.17 1.77
CA ALA A 59 3.42 19.31 1.61
C ALA A 59 2.81 19.74 2.95
N LEU A 60 2.26 18.80 3.73
CA LEU A 60 1.70 19.06 5.05
C LEU A 60 2.75 19.64 6.01
N ARG A 61 3.98 19.09 6.02
CA ARG A 61 5.08 19.65 6.81
C ARG A 61 5.45 21.06 6.41
N ARG A 62 5.36 21.42 5.11
CA ARG A 62 5.57 22.81 4.68
C ARG A 62 4.45 23.71 5.17
N GLN A 63 3.19 23.25 5.12
CA GLN A 63 2.03 23.98 5.62
C GLN A 63 2.13 24.24 7.12
N ILE A 64 2.46 23.21 7.92
CA ILE A 64 2.70 23.35 9.36
C ILE A 64 3.80 24.39 9.62
N ARG A 65 4.93 24.32 8.91
CA ARG A 65 6.00 25.31 9.06
C ARG A 65 5.59 26.73 8.68
N SER A 66 4.71 26.91 7.68
CA SER A 66 4.18 28.23 7.37
C SER A 66 3.23 28.75 8.46
N MET A 67 2.43 27.86 9.06
CA MET A 67 1.54 28.19 10.18
C MET A 67 2.32 28.55 11.45
N ASP A 68 3.41 27.84 11.75
CA ASP A 68 4.29 28.16 12.89
C ASP A 68 4.95 29.54 12.74
N LYS A 69 5.26 29.96 11.51
CA LYS A 69 5.84 31.29 11.24
C LYS A 69 4.84 32.42 11.41
N ASP A 70 3.54 32.15 11.26
CA ASP A 70 2.44 33.11 11.49
C ASP A 70 1.57 32.68 12.67
N ARG A 71 2.21 32.50 13.82
CA ARG A 71 1.56 32.05 15.06
C ARG A 71 0.41 32.97 15.50
N ILE A 72 0.52 34.27 15.21
CA ILE A 72 -0.51 35.27 15.53
C ILE A 72 -1.72 35.12 14.60
N GLY A 73 -1.50 34.96 13.29
CA GLY A 73 -2.57 34.71 12.33
C GLY A 73 -3.34 33.43 12.64
N VAL A 74 -2.63 32.35 12.97
CA VAL A 74 -3.23 31.06 13.36
C VAL A 74 -4.06 31.18 14.65
N GLN A 75 -3.56 31.89 15.67
CA GLN A 75 -4.34 32.13 16.90
C GLN A 75 -5.59 32.96 16.64
N ARG A 76 -5.50 33.98 15.78
CA ARG A 76 -6.64 34.82 15.41
C ARG A 76 -7.71 33.99 14.69
N LEU A 77 -7.31 33.15 13.75
CA LEU A 77 -8.23 32.28 13.02
C LEU A 77 -8.86 31.24 13.95
N ALA A 78 -8.08 30.62 14.84
CA ALA A 78 -8.61 29.68 15.84
C ALA A 78 -9.61 30.37 16.78
N ALA A 79 -9.36 31.61 17.21
CA ALA A 79 -10.28 32.37 18.04
C ALA A 79 -11.59 32.72 17.32
N GLN A 80 -11.54 32.96 16.01
CA GLN A 80 -12.73 33.25 15.20
C GLN A 80 -13.56 32.00 14.90
N GLU A 81 -12.91 30.91 14.48
CA GLU A 81 -13.59 29.69 14.01
C GLU A 81 -13.99 28.76 15.16
N LEU A 82 -13.11 28.61 16.15
CA LEU A 82 -13.30 27.64 17.24
C LEU A 82 -13.77 28.29 18.54
N LEU A 83 -13.90 29.63 18.57
CA LEU A 83 -14.26 30.41 19.76
C LEU A 83 -13.36 30.09 20.97
N VAL A 84 -12.10 29.75 20.72
CA VAL A 84 -11.12 29.41 21.75
C VAL A 84 -10.20 30.59 22.05
N ALA A 85 -9.85 30.77 23.32
CA ALA A 85 -8.90 31.79 23.76
C ALA A 85 -7.71 31.14 24.48
N PRO A 86 -6.49 31.72 24.40
CA PRO A 86 -5.32 31.18 25.09
C PRO A 86 -5.51 31.14 26.64
N PRO A 87 -4.89 30.19 27.36
CA PRO A 87 -4.95 30.17 28.82
C PRO A 87 -4.44 31.47 29.44
N GLY A 88 -5.18 32.03 30.39
CA GLY A 88 -4.84 33.31 31.06
C GLY A 88 -5.27 34.57 30.31
N SER A 89 -6.04 34.44 29.22
CA SER A 89 -6.62 35.58 28.51
C SER A 89 -7.90 36.11 29.18
N THR A 90 -8.15 37.42 29.04
CA THR A 90 -9.36 38.08 29.53
C THR A 90 -10.40 38.16 28.42
N ILE A 91 -11.56 37.53 28.62
CA ILE A 91 -12.67 37.54 27.67
C ILE A 91 -13.58 38.73 27.98
N TYR A 92 -13.78 39.60 26.99
CA TYR A 92 -14.76 40.68 27.06
C TYR A 92 -16.04 40.25 26.37
N ARG A 93 -17.15 40.31 27.09
CA ARG A 93 -18.50 40.14 26.53
C ARG A 93 -19.15 41.51 26.49
N PHE A 94 -19.48 41.96 25.29
CA PHE A 94 -20.28 43.16 25.07
C PHE A 94 -21.74 42.73 25.00
N GLU A 95 -22.62 43.41 25.71
CA GLU A 95 -24.05 43.26 25.51
C GLU A 95 -24.38 43.89 24.16
N ALA A 96 -25.08 43.15 23.30
CA ALA A 96 -25.61 43.71 22.07
C ALA A 96 -26.86 44.53 22.45
N GLU A 97 -26.81 45.84 22.23
CA GLU A 97 -27.99 46.73 22.31
C GLU A 97 -29.06 46.31 21.29
#